data_AF-A0A094IBS5-F1
#
_entry.id   AF-A0A094IBS5-F1
#
_cell.length_a   1.000
_cell.length_b   1.000
_cell.length_c   1.000
_cell.angle_alpha   90.00
_cell.angle_beta   90.00
_cell.angle_gamma   90.00
#
_symmetry.space_group_name_H-M   'P 1'
#
loop_
_entity.id
_entity.type
_entity.pdbx_description
1 polymer ?
#
loop_
_entity_poly.entity_id
_entity_poly.type
_entity_poly.pdbx_seq_one_letter_code
_entity_poly.pdbx_strand_id
1 'polypeptide(L)'
;MFNGNFKEGEEQSATLEEIDGVVSARSFQMLAQWVCVGRVVLGTLPPAESITSAIEFARLADMCGVVGVESLMAEVIKSTIIDNPGPYELDAGSTNRHTHYITLEHIISAAFLPDGHPVRNVLALATVEGYLNWDDHKFSDGSSKVPSFSTDLLVAVKTTLRSMSRGDYSVTFTEPISGEKLPLQMSK
;
A
#
# COMPACT_ATOMS: atom_id res chain seq x y z
N MET A 1 25.00 1.14 17.09
CA MET A 1 24.36 1.36 18.40
C MET A 1 25.10 0.60 19.50
N PHE A 2 25.08 -0.74 19.54
CA PHE A 2 25.63 -1.52 20.67
C PHE A 2 27.16 -1.76 20.68
N ASN A 3 27.87 -1.51 19.58
CA ASN A 3 29.33 -1.73 19.48
C ASN A 3 30.16 -0.44 19.68
N GLY A 4 29.64 0.56 20.38
CA GLY A 4 30.30 1.86 20.58
C GLY A 4 30.26 2.33 22.03
N ASN A 5 30.95 3.45 22.31
CA ASN A 5 31.03 4.07 23.65
C ASN A 5 29.78 4.92 23.98
N PHE A 6 28.60 4.47 23.52
CA PHE A 6 27.33 5.10 23.83
C PHE A 6 26.69 4.38 25.03
N LYS A 7 25.81 5.08 25.75
CA LYS A 7 25.12 4.55 26.92
C LYS A 7 24.40 3.23 26.61
N GLU A 8 23.85 3.11 25.41
CA GLU A 8 23.15 1.92 24.93
C GLU A 8 24.08 0.70 24.82
N GLY A 9 25.35 0.92 24.46
CA GLY A 9 26.38 -0.13 24.43
C GLY A 9 26.82 -0.56 25.83
N GLU A 10 26.92 0.37 26.78
CA GLU A 10 27.27 0.06 28.16
C GLU A 10 26.12 -0.67 28.89
N GLU A 11 24.89 -0.20 28.69
CA GLU A 11 23.69 -0.76 29.33
C GLU A 11 23.14 -2.00 28.62
N GLN A 12 23.65 -2.32 27.42
CA GLN A 12 23.11 -3.37 26.53
C GLN A 12 21.59 -3.24 26.34
N SER A 13 21.11 -1.99 26.31
CA SER A 13 19.70 -1.64 26.26
C SER A 13 19.53 -0.36 25.45
N ALA A 14 18.42 -0.25 24.72
CA ALA A 14 18.04 0.97 24.03
C ALA A 14 16.53 1.16 24.12
N THR A 15 16.10 2.41 24.27
CA THR A 15 14.69 2.77 24.26
C THR A 15 14.33 3.23 22.85
N LEU A 16 13.39 2.52 22.21
CA LEU A 16 12.78 2.96 20.97
C LEU A 16 11.45 3.63 21.32
N GLU A 17 11.38 4.95 21.14
CA GLU A 17 10.17 5.71 21.42
C GLU A 17 9.06 5.38 20.41
N GLU A 18 7.81 5.36 20.88
CA GLU A 18 6.66 5.22 20.00
C GLU A 18 6.58 6.43 19.06
N ILE A 19 6.40 6.15 17.78
CA ILE A 19 6.27 7.14 16.72
C ILE A 19 5.01 6.78 15.97
N ASP A 20 4.04 7.69 15.97
CA ASP A 20 2.74 7.45 15.36
C ASP A 20 2.87 7.01 13.88
N GLY A 21 2.22 5.89 13.56
CA GLY A 21 2.28 5.25 12.26
C GLY A 21 3.64 4.69 11.83
N VAL A 22 4.63 4.57 12.73
CA VAL A 22 5.96 3.98 12.47
C VAL A 22 6.34 2.96 13.53
N VAL A 23 6.42 3.38 14.79
CA VAL A 23 6.85 2.54 15.91
C VAL A 23 5.67 2.28 16.82
N SER A 24 5.20 1.04 16.77
CA SER A 24 4.22 0.43 17.67
C SER A 24 4.78 -0.87 18.22
N ALA A 25 4.27 -1.36 19.36
CA ALA A 25 4.65 -2.66 19.91
C ALA A 25 4.47 -3.79 18.87
N ARG A 26 3.45 -3.69 18.01
CA ARG A 26 3.18 -4.65 16.92
C ARG A 26 4.25 -4.58 15.83
N SER A 27 4.54 -3.39 15.30
CA SER A 27 5.59 -3.23 14.28
C SER A 27 6.96 -3.70 14.78
N PHE A 28 7.29 -3.44 16.05
CA PHE A 28 8.52 -3.94 16.67
C PHE A 28 8.53 -5.47 16.80
N GLN A 29 7.39 -6.07 17.18
CA GLN A 29 7.28 -7.52 17.20
C GLN A 29 7.49 -8.13 15.80
N MET A 30 6.96 -7.49 14.75
CA MET A 30 7.20 -7.91 13.36
C MET A 30 8.69 -7.79 12.98
N LEU A 31 9.36 -6.72 13.42
CA LEU A 31 10.80 -6.54 13.24
C LEU A 31 11.60 -7.66 13.91
N ALA A 32 11.27 -7.98 15.17
CA ALA A 32 11.91 -9.07 15.89
C ALA A 32 11.70 -10.43 15.20
N GLN A 33 10.49 -10.71 14.69
CA GLN A 33 10.23 -11.92 13.90
C GLN A 33 11.07 -11.97 12.63
N TRP A 34 11.16 -10.85 11.90
CA TRP A 34 11.96 -10.77 10.67
C TRP A 34 13.44 -11.01 10.95
N VAL A 35 14.02 -10.32 11.92
CA VAL A 35 15.45 -10.43 12.25
C VAL A 35 15.82 -11.81 12.79
N CYS A 36 14.96 -12.42 13.61
CA CYS A 36 15.26 -13.71 14.24
C CYS A 36 14.90 -14.92 13.38
N VAL A 37 13.87 -14.83 12.54
CA VAL A 37 13.27 -15.99 11.84
C VAL A 37 13.24 -15.80 10.32
N GLY A 38 13.46 -14.58 9.81
CA GLY A 38 13.39 -14.27 8.37
C GLY A 38 11.96 -14.28 7.81
N ARG A 39 10.94 -14.16 8.66
CA ARG A 39 9.53 -14.15 8.26
C ARG A 39 8.68 -13.32 9.23
N VAL A 40 7.56 -12.80 8.74
CA VAL A 40 6.61 -12.02 9.53
C VAL A 40 5.23 -12.68 9.48
N VAL A 41 4.60 -12.80 10.64
CA VAL A 41 3.22 -13.30 10.80
C VAL A 41 2.40 -12.21 11.49
N LEU A 42 1.47 -11.61 10.75
CA LEU A 42 0.56 -10.57 11.28
C LEU A 42 -0.60 -11.16 12.11
N GLY A 43 -0.89 -12.45 11.95
CA GLY A 43 -2.10 -13.07 12.48
C GLY A 43 -3.35 -12.64 11.69
N THR A 44 -4.53 -12.95 12.22
CA THR A 44 -5.80 -12.52 11.63
C THR A 44 -6.13 -11.11 12.13
N LEU A 45 -6.10 -10.14 11.21
CA LEU A 45 -6.46 -8.75 11.48
C LEU A 45 -7.62 -8.34 10.57
N PRO A 46 -8.45 -7.36 10.99
CA PRO A 46 -9.36 -6.68 10.08
C PRO A 46 -8.60 -6.12 8.87
N PRO A 47 -9.20 -6.09 7.65
CA PRO A 47 -8.47 -5.72 6.43
C PRO A 47 -7.80 -4.34 6.50
N ALA A 48 -8.49 -3.33 7.06
CA ALA A 48 -7.91 -2.01 7.25
C ALA A 48 -6.69 -2.04 8.18
N GLU A 49 -6.78 -2.75 9.32
CA GLU A 49 -5.67 -2.89 10.28
C GLU A 49 -4.49 -3.69 9.71
N SER A 50 -4.76 -4.67 8.85
CA SER A 50 -3.73 -5.41 8.11
C SER A 50 -2.91 -4.48 7.22
N ILE A 51 -3.59 -3.61 6.46
CA ILE A 51 -2.95 -2.59 5.61
C ILE A 51 -2.17 -1.60 6.48
N THR A 52 -2.76 -1.08 7.56
CA THR A 52 -2.07 -0.19 8.50
C THR A 52 -0.80 -0.84 9.03
N SER A 53 -0.89 -2.07 9.56
CA SER A 53 0.24 -2.77 10.17
C SER A 53 1.36 -3.06 9.16
N ALA A 54 1.02 -3.36 7.91
CA ALA A 54 1.99 -3.54 6.84
C ALA A 54 2.74 -2.24 6.49
N ILE A 55 2.03 -1.11 6.45
CA ILE A 55 2.64 0.21 6.21
C ILE A 55 3.52 0.63 7.39
N GLU A 56 3.05 0.50 8.63
CA GLU A 56 3.83 0.80 9.83
C GLU A 56 5.13 0.00 9.86
N PHE A 57 5.03 -1.32 9.63
CA PHE A 57 6.21 -2.17 9.64
C PHE A 57 7.18 -1.83 8.51
N ALA A 58 6.69 -1.50 7.30
CA ALA A 58 7.56 -1.03 6.23
C ALA A 58 8.29 0.28 6.61
N ARG A 59 7.61 1.22 7.28
CA ARG A 59 8.23 2.47 7.75
C ARG A 59 9.25 2.22 8.86
N LEU A 60 8.96 1.33 9.80
CA LEU A 60 9.91 0.92 10.83
C LEU A 60 11.16 0.28 10.21
N ALA A 61 10.97 -0.63 9.26
CA ALA A 61 12.08 -1.30 8.59
C ALA A 61 12.95 -0.30 7.83
N ASP A 62 12.35 0.63 7.09
CA ASP A 62 13.05 1.73 6.41
C ASP A 62 13.84 2.60 7.40
N MET A 63 13.20 3.01 8.51
CA MET A 63 13.85 3.78 9.58
C MET A 63 15.07 3.05 10.17
N CYS A 64 14.99 1.72 10.31
CA CYS A 64 16.08 0.90 10.83
C CYS A 64 17.09 0.44 9.75
N GLY A 65 16.89 0.79 8.48
CA GLY A 65 17.73 0.32 7.37
C GLY A 65 17.63 -1.19 7.11
N VAL A 66 16.50 -1.81 7.46
CA VAL A 66 16.22 -3.23 7.24
C VAL A 66 15.62 -3.42 5.86
N VAL A 67 16.33 -4.17 5.02
CA VAL A 67 15.94 -4.46 3.63
C VAL A 67 15.27 -5.83 3.49
N GLY A 68 14.53 -6.02 2.40
CA GLY A 68 13.92 -7.30 2.01
C GLY A 68 12.49 -7.52 2.52
N VAL A 69 11.94 -6.59 3.30
CA VAL A 69 10.56 -6.63 3.79
C VAL A 69 9.57 -5.96 2.83
N GLU A 70 10.07 -5.15 1.89
CA GLU A 70 9.28 -4.20 1.12
C GLU A 70 8.28 -4.93 0.22
N SER A 71 8.77 -5.92 -0.53
CA SER A 71 7.93 -6.77 -1.38
C SER A 71 6.97 -7.64 -0.58
N LEU A 72 7.38 -8.11 0.60
CA LEU A 72 6.54 -8.91 1.48
C LEU A 72 5.34 -8.08 1.98
N MET A 73 5.58 -6.85 2.46
CA MET A 73 4.52 -5.98 2.94
C MET A 73 3.61 -5.50 1.81
N ALA A 74 4.16 -5.24 0.62
CA ALA A 74 3.34 -4.95 -0.55
C ALA A 74 2.41 -6.13 -0.91
N GLU A 75 2.90 -7.37 -0.81
CA GLU A 75 2.09 -8.56 -1.08
C GLU A 75 1.02 -8.79 -0.01
N VAL A 76 1.31 -8.51 1.27
CA VAL A 76 0.30 -8.53 2.35
C VAL A 76 -0.83 -7.56 2.04
N ILE A 77 -0.50 -6.33 1.62
CA ILE A 77 -1.50 -5.33 1.24
C ILE A 77 -2.29 -5.80 0.01
N LYS A 78 -1.59 -6.28 -1.03
CA LYS A 78 -2.21 -6.79 -2.26
C LYS A 78 -3.21 -7.92 -1.98
N SER A 79 -2.78 -8.93 -1.23
CA SER A 79 -3.62 -10.07 -0.86
C SER A 79 -4.82 -9.61 -0.01
N THR A 80 -4.60 -8.71 0.94
CA THR A 80 -5.69 -8.13 1.75
C THR A 80 -6.74 -7.44 0.87
N ILE A 81 -6.32 -6.70 -0.16
CA ILE A 81 -7.22 -6.04 -1.12
C ILE A 81 -8.01 -7.07 -1.94
N ILE A 82 -7.33 -8.10 -2.47
CA ILE A 82 -7.95 -9.14 -3.31
C ILE A 82 -8.97 -9.97 -2.51
N ASP A 83 -8.62 -10.36 -1.29
CA ASP A 83 -9.43 -11.24 -0.44
C ASP A 83 -10.65 -10.51 0.16
N ASN A 84 -10.64 -9.17 0.16
CA ASN A 84 -11.68 -8.35 0.79
C ASN A 84 -12.19 -7.28 -0.19
N PRO A 85 -12.80 -7.69 -1.33
CA PRO A 85 -13.30 -6.74 -2.31
C PRO A 85 -14.41 -5.88 -1.73
N GLY A 86 -14.42 -4.60 -2.10
CA GLY A 86 -15.53 -3.71 -1.81
C GLY A 86 -16.87 -4.20 -2.38
N PRO A 87 -18.00 -3.76 -1.80
CA PRO A 87 -19.32 -4.08 -2.34
C PRO A 87 -19.45 -3.57 -3.78
N TYR A 88 -20.15 -4.33 -4.61
CA TYR A 88 -20.49 -3.90 -5.96
C TYR A 88 -21.70 -2.95 -5.89
N GLU A 89 -21.45 -1.66 -6.01
CA GLU A 89 -22.52 -0.64 -5.98
C GLU A 89 -23.03 -0.37 -7.39
N LEU A 90 -24.14 -1.05 -7.76
CA LEU A 90 -24.81 -0.88 -9.06
C LEU A 90 -25.27 0.57 -9.31
N ASP A 91 -25.70 1.27 -8.25
CA ASP A 91 -26.31 2.60 -8.34
C ASP A 91 -25.31 3.76 -8.27
N ALA A 92 -24.13 3.54 -7.67
CA ALA A 92 -23.19 4.63 -7.38
C ALA A 92 -22.29 4.98 -8.56
N GLY A 93 -22.28 4.18 -9.63
CA GLY A 93 -21.32 4.36 -10.71
C GLY A 93 -19.90 4.51 -10.15
N SER A 94 -19.48 3.66 -9.22
CA SER A 94 -18.09 3.61 -8.77
C SER A 94 -17.77 2.22 -8.24
N THR A 95 -16.63 1.66 -8.65
CA THR A 95 -16.13 0.41 -8.10
C THR A 95 -15.02 0.74 -7.10
N ASN A 96 -15.38 0.76 -5.80
CA ASN A 96 -14.38 0.77 -4.73
C ASN A 96 -13.84 -0.64 -4.43
N ARG A 97 -13.88 -1.54 -5.43
CA ARG A 97 -13.56 -2.97 -5.27
C ARG A 97 -12.19 -3.16 -4.62
N HIS A 98 -11.17 -2.48 -5.14
CA HIS A 98 -9.80 -2.59 -4.66
C HIS A 98 -9.40 -1.54 -3.62
N THR A 99 -10.27 -0.56 -3.37
CA THR A 99 -9.94 0.58 -2.51
C THR A 99 -10.77 0.62 -1.24
N HIS A 100 -11.78 -0.24 -1.04
CA HIS A 100 -12.75 -0.17 0.05
C HIS A 100 -12.10 0.04 1.43
N TYR A 101 -11.10 -0.77 1.78
CA TYR A 101 -10.36 -0.68 3.06
C TYR A 101 -9.12 0.22 3.01
N ILE A 102 -8.82 0.84 1.85
CA ILE A 102 -7.77 1.85 1.73
C ILE A 102 -8.37 3.19 2.15
N THR A 103 -7.66 3.90 3.03
CA THR A 103 -8.01 5.26 3.47
C THR A 103 -6.98 6.26 2.95
N LEU A 104 -7.30 7.56 3.04
CA LEU A 104 -6.34 8.60 2.71
C LEU A 104 -5.12 8.57 3.67
N GLU A 105 -5.32 8.17 4.92
CA GLU A 105 -4.24 8.02 5.90
C GLU A 105 -3.25 6.93 5.50
N HIS A 106 -3.70 5.82 4.88
CA HIS A 106 -2.79 4.82 4.32
C HIS A 106 -1.90 5.42 3.23
N ILE A 107 -2.47 6.24 2.34
CA ILE A 107 -1.72 6.93 1.28
C ILE A 107 -0.72 7.93 1.87
N ILE A 108 -1.15 8.75 2.84
CA ILE A 108 -0.31 9.73 3.53
C ILE A 108 0.84 9.04 4.29
N SER A 109 0.54 7.95 5.01
CA SER A 109 1.55 7.19 5.76
C SER A 109 2.57 6.55 4.82
N ALA A 110 2.11 5.93 3.73
CA ALA A 110 3.00 5.33 2.72
C ALA A 110 3.84 6.37 1.97
N ALA A 111 3.40 7.63 1.86
CA ALA A 111 4.15 8.70 1.21
C ALA A 111 5.47 9.05 1.92
N PHE A 112 5.65 8.63 3.18
CA PHE A 112 6.92 8.76 3.90
C PHE A 112 7.95 7.68 3.53
N LEU A 113 7.57 6.66 2.75
CA LEU A 113 8.49 5.66 2.24
C LEU A 113 9.25 6.21 1.01
N PRO A 114 10.46 5.69 0.71
CA PRO A 114 11.24 6.10 -0.45
C PRO A 114 10.48 6.00 -1.78
N ASP A 115 10.89 6.80 -2.76
CA ASP A 115 10.32 6.75 -4.11
C ASP A 115 10.48 5.37 -4.75
N GLY A 116 9.40 4.88 -5.37
CA GLY A 116 9.36 3.54 -5.96
C GLY A 116 9.22 2.40 -4.96
N HIS A 117 9.04 2.67 -3.66
CA HIS A 117 8.87 1.64 -2.65
C HIS A 117 7.65 0.73 -2.98
N PRO A 118 7.77 -0.61 -2.94
CA PRO A 118 6.69 -1.55 -3.30
C PRO A 118 5.34 -1.29 -2.62
N VAL A 119 5.33 -0.90 -1.35
CA VAL A 119 4.11 -0.53 -0.59
C VAL A 119 3.41 0.70 -1.20
N ARG A 120 4.15 1.71 -1.66
CA ARG A 120 3.56 2.85 -2.37
C ARG A 120 2.97 2.41 -3.71
N ASN A 121 3.71 1.59 -4.44
CA ASN A 121 3.29 1.11 -5.75
C ASN A 121 1.99 0.31 -5.67
N VAL A 122 1.84 -0.61 -4.71
CA VAL A 122 0.60 -1.42 -4.62
C VAL A 122 -0.62 -0.56 -4.29
N LEU A 123 -0.48 0.46 -3.44
CA LEU A 123 -1.58 1.40 -3.16
C LEU A 123 -1.97 2.20 -4.41
N ALA A 124 -0.98 2.68 -5.17
CA ALA A 124 -1.23 3.37 -6.43
C ALA A 124 -1.89 2.46 -7.48
N LEU A 125 -1.46 1.20 -7.60
CA LEU A 125 -2.06 0.22 -8.51
C LEU A 125 -3.52 -0.03 -8.16
N ALA A 126 -3.84 -0.18 -6.87
CA ALA A 126 -5.21 -0.42 -6.40
C ALA A 126 -6.20 0.70 -6.75
N THR A 127 -5.73 1.93 -6.98
CA THR A 127 -6.60 3.05 -7.34
C THR A 127 -6.78 3.21 -8.85
N VAL A 128 -5.97 2.56 -9.69
CA VAL A 128 -5.98 2.79 -11.15
C VAL A 128 -7.34 2.54 -11.77
N GLU A 129 -8.02 1.45 -11.41
CA GLU A 129 -9.37 1.14 -11.93
C GLU A 129 -10.33 2.30 -11.65
N GLY A 130 -10.29 2.82 -10.42
CA GLY A 130 -11.11 3.95 -9.98
C GLY A 130 -10.85 5.19 -10.81
N TYR A 131 -9.59 5.58 -10.98
CA TYR A 131 -9.19 6.77 -11.74
C TYR A 131 -9.40 6.66 -13.25
N LEU A 132 -9.38 5.45 -13.82
CA LEU A 132 -9.62 5.27 -15.26
C LEU A 132 -11.10 5.32 -15.63
N ASN A 133 -11.97 4.86 -14.73
CA ASN A 133 -13.39 4.69 -15.03
C ASN A 133 -14.28 5.79 -14.44
N TRP A 134 -13.79 6.56 -13.46
CA TRP A 134 -14.62 7.47 -12.68
C TRP A 134 -13.91 8.81 -12.40
N ASP A 135 -14.59 9.91 -12.73
CA ASP A 135 -14.07 11.27 -12.49
C ASP A 135 -14.01 11.58 -10.98
N ASP A 136 -15.03 11.18 -10.24
CA ASP A 136 -15.20 11.45 -8.81
C ASP A 136 -14.73 10.27 -7.93
N HIS A 137 -13.59 9.68 -8.25
CA HIS A 137 -13.00 8.64 -7.39
C HIS A 137 -12.74 9.18 -5.96
N LYS A 138 -12.93 8.36 -4.92
CA LYS A 138 -12.87 8.80 -3.52
C LYS A 138 -11.53 9.43 -3.07
N PHE A 139 -10.47 9.23 -3.84
CA PHE A 139 -9.17 9.86 -3.60
C PHE A 139 -8.87 11.03 -4.53
N SER A 140 -9.75 11.41 -5.45
CA SER A 140 -9.55 12.53 -6.38
C SER A 140 -9.16 13.81 -5.63
N ASP A 141 -9.93 14.21 -4.61
CA ASP A 141 -9.62 15.39 -3.78
C ASP A 141 -8.34 15.23 -2.93
N GLY A 142 -8.11 14.02 -2.42
CA GLY A 142 -6.99 13.72 -1.52
C GLY A 142 -5.65 13.58 -2.23
N SER A 143 -5.65 13.10 -3.47
CA SER A 143 -4.44 12.84 -4.27
C SER A 143 -3.66 14.10 -4.59
N SER A 144 -4.36 15.23 -4.79
CA SER A 144 -3.75 16.55 -4.97
C SER A 144 -2.94 17.00 -3.75
N LYS A 145 -3.24 16.47 -2.56
CA LYS A 145 -2.59 16.81 -1.28
C LYS A 145 -1.35 15.97 -1.01
N VAL A 146 -1.11 14.91 -1.79
CA VAL A 146 0.03 13.99 -1.63
C VAL A 146 0.78 13.89 -2.97
N PRO A 147 1.72 14.80 -3.26
CA PRO A 147 2.40 14.87 -4.58
C PRO A 147 3.16 13.59 -4.96
N SER A 148 3.77 12.92 -3.98
CA SER A 148 4.47 11.64 -4.19
C SER A 148 3.50 10.55 -4.67
N PHE A 149 2.34 10.44 -4.04
CA PHE A 149 1.29 9.51 -4.47
C PHE A 149 0.77 9.83 -5.88
N SER A 150 0.61 11.11 -6.22
CA SER A 150 0.23 11.50 -7.59
C SER A 150 1.26 11.02 -8.61
N THR A 151 2.56 11.05 -8.27
CA THR A 151 3.63 10.53 -9.13
C THR A 151 3.51 9.01 -9.28
N ASP A 152 3.32 8.29 -8.18
CA ASP A 152 3.15 6.83 -8.19
C ASP A 152 1.92 6.42 -9.01
N LEU A 153 0.81 7.14 -8.87
CA LEU A 153 -0.42 6.95 -9.63
C LEU A 153 -0.20 7.17 -11.12
N LEU A 154 0.49 8.24 -11.53
CA LEU A 154 0.77 8.48 -12.95
C LEU A 154 1.62 7.36 -13.57
N VAL A 155 2.58 6.82 -12.82
CA VAL A 155 3.37 5.67 -13.25
C VAL A 155 2.50 4.41 -13.37
N ALA A 156 1.63 4.16 -12.39
CA ALA A 156 0.71 3.02 -12.38
C ALA A 156 -0.31 3.09 -13.54
N VAL A 157 -0.90 4.26 -13.77
CA VAL A 157 -1.81 4.54 -14.89
C VAL A 157 -1.09 4.34 -16.22
N LYS A 158 0.08 4.96 -16.41
CA LYS A 158 0.87 4.81 -17.65
C LYS A 158 1.19 3.34 -17.94
N THR A 159 1.51 2.57 -16.91
CA THR A 159 1.77 1.13 -17.05
C THR A 159 0.52 0.38 -17.45
N THR A 160 -0.62 0.69 -16.84
CA THR A 160 -1.91 0.06 -17.13
C THR A 160 -2.42 0.40 -18.54
N LEU A 161 -2.24 1.64 -19.00
CA LEU A 161 -2.58 2.07 -20.36
C LEU A 161 -1.86 1.25 -21.43
N ARG A 162 -0.65 0.73 -21.16
CA ARG A 162 0.07 -0.15 -22.09
C ARG A 162 -0.58 -1.52 -22.28
N SER A 163 -1.39 -1.95 -21.31
CA SER A 163 -2.17 -3.19 -21.41
C SER A 163 -3.49 -3.01 -22.17
N MET A 164 -3.82 -1.77 -22.56
CA MET A 164 -5.08 -1.51 -23.26
C MET A 164 -5.12 -2.20 -24.61
N SER A 165 -6.26 -2.82 -24.87
CA SER A 165 -6.53 -3.49 -26.13
C SER A 165 -7.96 -3.20 -26.57
N ARG A 166 -8.13 -3.00 -27.89
CA ARG A 166 -9.44 -2.84 -28.50
C ARG A 166 -10.00 -4.23 -28.77
N GLY A 167 -11.07 -4.59 -28.07
CA GLY A 167 -11.90 -5.74 -28.40
C GLY A 167 -12.96 -5.38 -29.44
N ASP A 168 -13.84 -6.34 -29.75
CA ASP A 168 -14.88 -6.18 -30.76
C ASP A 168 -15.91 -5.09 -30.40
N TYR A 169 -16.19 -4.90 -29.11
CA TYR A 169 -17.26 -4.03 -28.62
C TYR A 169 -16.81 -2.94 -27.63
N SER A 170 -15.59 -3.04 -27.07
CA SER A 170 -15.08 -2.09 -26.09
C SER A 170 -13.55 -2.06 -26.04
N VAL A 171 -13.00 -0.98 -25.48
CA VAL A 171 -11.61 -0.94 -25.05
C VAL A 171 -11.53 -1.62 -23.69
N THR A 172 -10.56 -2.51 -23.51
CA THR A 172 -10.31 -3.20 -22.24
C THR A 172 -8.89 -2.91 -21.77
N PHE A 173 -8.66 -3.00 -20.46
CA PHE A 173 -7.33 -2.96 -19.84
C PHE A 173 -7.17 -4.12 -18.86
N THR A 174 -5.93 -4.46 -18.54
CA THR A 174 -5.63 -5.43 -17.47
C THR A 174 -5.58 -4.68 -16.14
N GLU A 175 -6.49 -5.00 -15.23
CA GLU A 175 -6.54 -4.40 -13.91
C GLU A 175 -5.27 -4.80 -13.13
N PRO A 176 -4.51 -3.81 -12.62
CA PRO A 176 -3.15 -4.05 -12.15
C PRO A 176 -3.02 -4.88 -10.86
N ILE A 177 -4.05 -4.97 -10.03
CA ILE A 177 -4.00 -5.77 -8.78
C ILE A 177 -4.35 -7.23 -9.04
N SER A 178 -5.52 -7.46 -9.63
CA SER A 178 -6.12 -8.77 -9.87
C SER A 178 -5.63 -9.44 -11.16
N GLY A 179 -5.17 -8.67 -12.13
CA GLY A 179 -4.85 -9.16 -13.48
C GLY A 179 -6.08 -9.45 -14.35
N GLU A 180 -7.28 -9.13 -13.87
CA GLU A 180 -8.52 -9.30 -14.63
C GLU A 180 -8.57 -8.33 -15.83
N LYS A 181 -9.19 -8.74 -16.93
CA LYS A 181 -9.47 -7.82 -18.05
C LYS A 181 -10.78 -7.10 -17.80
N LEU A 182 -10.71 -5.78 -17.62
CA LEU A 182 -11.87 -4.93 -17.38
C LEU A 182 -12.16 -4.04 -18.58
N PRO A 183 -13.44 -3.77 -18.90
CA PRO A 183 -13.80 -2.75 -19.87
C PRO A 183 -13.46 -1.36 -19.32
N LEU A 184 -12.97 -0.48 -20.20
CA LEU A 184 -12.88 0.94 -19.91
C LEU A 184 -14.30 1.52 -19.99
N GLN A 185 -14.82 1.95 -18.86
CA GLN A 185 -16.08 2.67 -18.76
C GLN A 185 -15.76 4.14 -19.03
N MET A 186 -16.31 4.72 -20.11
CA MET A 186 -16.29 6.17 -20.26
C MET A 186 -17.42 6.72 -19.41
N SER A 187 -17.08 7.49 -18.36
CA SER A 187 -18.05 8.30 -17.63
C SER A 187 -18.81 9.19 -18.64
N LYS A 188 -20.12 9.31 -18.43
CA LYS A 188 -21.00 10.12 -19.29
C LYS A 188 -20.96 11.59 -18.90
#